data_AF-A0A0F8XXF2-F1
#
_entry.id   AF-A0A0F8XXF2-F1
#
_cell.length_a   1.000
_cell.length_b   1.000
_cell.length_c   1.000
_cell.angle_alpha   90.00
_cell.angle_beta   90.00
_cell.angle_gamma   90.00
#
_symmetry.space_group_name_H-M   'P 1'
#
loop_
_entity.id
_entity.type
_entity.pdbx_description
1 polymer ?
#
loop_
_entity_poly.entity_id
_entity_poly.type
_entity_poly.pdbx_seq_one_letter_code
_entity_poly.pdbx_strand_id
1 'polypeptide(L)'
;MLCLIPMAWISFRFLNLTGGLTGGLIENIDDALTFITGSLGNFGTLIEILAGALIGLTQIFLFPIHWVIFYRPEDVGLIIAVTAPWILCCVITCGIFARSPKQGVYTSLAIGIGYAIILTVIYIVISLTPPFGSAILDGLLLGLADLPFLVAVLTAVLEGCSVGAVFGGFIGSLKYKPGGKKEVYMKKSGKEESSELLDVNQAIEKSGIIEKTSCVNCGAKLTTDDLFCTNCGSTRP
;
A
#
# COMPACT_ATOMS: atom_id res chain seq x y z
N MET A 1 -3.90 -6.48 3.52
CA MET A 1 -4.38 -5.45 4.46
C MET A 1 -4.15 -5.91 5.88
N LEU A 2 -4.76 -6.99 6.36
CA LEU A 2 -4.67 -7.45 7.76
C LEU A 2 -3.25 -7.64 8.33
N CYS A 3 -2.21 -7.82 7.50
CA CYS A 3 -0.82 -7.93 7.96
C CYS A 3 -0.30 -6.68 8.69
N LEU A 4 -0.90 -5.50 8.52
CA LEU A 4 -0.45 -4.30 9.24
C LEU A 4 -0.75 -4.39 10.74
N ILE A 5 -1.83 -5.08 11.14
CA ILE A 5 -2.25 -5.23 12.54
C ILE A 5 -1.16 -5.93 13.39
N PRO A 6 -0.70 -7.16 13.05
CA PRO A 6 0.36 -7.80 13.85
C PRO A 6 1.69 -7.06 13.77
N MET A 7 2.00 -6.37 12.66
CA MET A 7 3.24 -5.58 12.55
C MET A 7 3.18 -4.29 13.40
N ALA A 8 2.00 -3.69 13.52
CA ALA A 8 1.75 -2.57 14.42
C ALA A 8 1.91 -3.00 15.89
N TRP A 9 1.41 -4.19 16.26
CA TRP A 9 1.64 -4.77 17.59
C TRP A 9 3.13 -4.96 17.90
N ILE A 10 3.89 -5.52 16.94
CA ILE A 10 5.34 -5.68 17.11
C ILE A 10 6.02 -4.33 17.33
N SER A 11 5.64 -3.30 16.56
CA SER A 11 6.28 -1.99 16.68
C SER A 11 5.89 -1.28 17.96
N PHE A 12 4.64 -1.43 18.40
CA PHE A 12 4.16 -0.95 19.68
C PHE A 12 4.97 -1.57 20.84
N ARG A 13 5.10 -2.90 20.86
CA ARG A 13 5.70 -3.61 22.00
C ARG A 13 7.23 -3.63 22.00
N PHE A 14 7.85 -3.86 20.84
CA PHE A 14 9.30 -4.03 20.74
C PHE A 14 10.04 -2.73 20.46
N LEU A 15 9.42 -1.77 19.77
CA LEU A 15 10.06 -0.49 19.41
C LEU A 15 9.61 0.66 20.32
N ASN A 16 8.81 0.37 21.36
CA ASN A 16 8.29 1.35 22.32
C ASN A 16 7.72 2.62 21.65
N LEU A 17 6.89 2.41 20.62
CA LEU A 17 6.35 3.49 19.80
C LEU A 17 5.62 4.54 20.65
N THR A 18 4.90 4.10 21.68
CA THR A 18 4.20 4.99 22.63
C THR A 18 5.14 5.87 23.42
N GLY A 19 6.22 5.31 23.97
CA GLY A 19 7.19 6.09 24.73
C GLY A 19 7.85 7.15 23.86
N GLY A 20 8.22 6.79 22.63
CA GLY A 20 8.82 7.72 21.65
C GLY A 20 7.88 8.88 21.29
N LEU A 21 6.63 8.57 20.91
CA LEU A 21 5.64 9.56 20.48
C LEU A 21 5.17 10.47 21.61
N THR A 22 4.94 9.91 22.79
CA THR A 22 4.35 10.65 23.91
C THR A 22 5.40 11.29 24.81
N GLY A 23 6.69 11.05 24.56
CA GLY A 23 7.78 11.52 25.42
C GLY A 23 7.66 10.97 26.85
N GLY A 24 7.13 9.75 27.00
CA GLY A 24 6.87 9.13 28.29
C GLY A 24 5.56 9.56 28.97
N LEU A 25 4.73 10.42 28.35
CA LEU A 25 3.45 10.83 28.93
C LEU A 25 2.48 9.65 29.12
N ILE A 26 2.56 8.68 28.21
CA ILE A 26 1.79 7.45 28.25
C ILE A 26 2.75 6.29 28.48
N GLU A 27 3.31 6.23 29.68
CA GLU A 27 4.05 5.06 30.16
C GLU A 27 3.11 4.04 30.78
N ASN A 28 3.52 2.76 30.78
CA ASN A 28 2.82 1.69 31.46
C ASN A 28 1.40 1.40 30.92
N ILE A 29 1.07 1.78 29.68
CA ILE A 29 -0.15 1.27 29.03
C ILE A 29 -0.11 -0.26 29.00
N ASP A 30 1.04 -0.85 28.74
CA ASP A 30 1.21 -2.29 28.75
C ASP A 30 0.84 -2.87 30.11
N ASP A 31 1.37 -2.31 31.21
CA ASP A 31 1.05 -2.77 32.56
C ASP A 31 -0.42 -2.54 32.91
N ALA A 32 -1.00 -1.41 32.49
CA ALA A 32 -2.42 -1.14 32.67
C ALA A 32 -3.29 -2.13 31.89
N LEU A 33 -2.89 -2.47 30.67
CA LEU A 33 -3.58 -3.43 29.82
C LEU A 33 -3.47 -4.83 30.43
N THR A 34 -2.28 -5.26 30.84
CA THR A 34 -2.03 -6.53 31.52
C THR A 34 -2.75 -6.61 32.87
N PHE A 35 -2.88 -5.51 33.61
CA PHE A 35 -3.66 -5.46 34.85
C PHE A 35 -5.14 -5.69 34.59
N ILE A 36 -5.71 -5.02 33.59
CA ILE A 36 -7.12 -5.16 33.21
C ILE A 36 -7.39 -6.57 32.67
N THR A 37 -6.48 -7.11 31.85
CA THR A 37 -6.67 -8.40 31.18
C THR A 37 -6.22 -9.60 32.01
N GLY A 38 -5.39 -9.42 33.04
CA GLY A 38 -4.81 -10.49 33.84
C GLY A 38 -5.84 -11.35 34.57
N SER A 39 -7.03 -10.80 34.84
CA SER A 39 -8.15 -11.54 35.44
C SER A 39 -8.89 -12.47 34.46
N LEU A 40 -8.66 -12.33 33.14
CA LEU A 40 -9.39 -13.04 32.08
C LEU A 40 -8.66 -14.31 31.57
N GLY A 41 -7.53 -14.69 32.18
CA GLY A 41 -6.77 -15.88 31.80
C GLY A 41 -6.34 -15.87 30.33
N ASN A 42 -6.55 -16.98 29.61
CA ASN A 42 -6.16 -17.10 28.19
C ASN A 42 -6.90 -16.14 27.24
N PHE A 43 -8.07 -15.61 27.63
CA PHE A 43 -8.72 -14.54 26.86
C PHE A 43 -8.03 -13.20 27.07
N GLY A 44 -7.39 -13.00 28.24
CA GLY A 44 -6.67 -11.79 28.55
C GLY A 44 -5.50 -11.52 27.61
N THR A 45 -4.72 -12.55 27.27
CA THR A 45 -3.59 -12.44 26.33
C THR A 45 -4.04 -12.09 24.91
N LEU A 46 -5.17 -12.64 24.43
CA LEU A 46 -5.72 -12.27 23.12
C LEU A 46 -6.17 -10.81 23.09
N ILE A 47 -6.82 -10.33 24.15
CA ILE A 47 -7.25 -8.93 24.27
C ILE A 47 -6.03 -8.01 24.34
N GLU A 48 -5.00 -8.38 25.09
CA GLU A 48 -3.76 -7.61 25.18
C GLU A 48 -3.10 -7.44 23.81
N ILE A 49 -2.96 -8.54 23.05
CA ILE A 49 -2.41 -8.50 21.69
C ILE A 49 -3.27 -7.61 20.79
N LEU A 50 -4.59 -7.79 20.81
CA LEU A 50 -5.49 -7.03 19.94
C LEU A 50 -5.51 -5.54 20.30
N ALA A 51 -5.56 -5.20 21.58
CA ALA A 51 -5.56 -3.82 22.03
C ALA A 51 -4.21 -3.14 21.77
N GLY A 52 -3.08 -3.80 22.05
CA GLY A 52 -1.76 -3.28 21.67
C GLY A 52 -1.61 -3.09 20.16
N ALA A 53 -2.16 -4.01 19.35
CA ALA A 53 -2.18 -3.88 17.90
C ALA A 53 -3.00 -2.67 17.45
N LEU A 54 -4.17 -2.44 18.05
CA LEU A 54 -5.03 -1.30 17.74
C LEU A 54 -4.37 0.03 18.15
N ILE A 55 -3.75 0.10 19.34
CA ILE A 55 -3.06 1.31 19.79
C ILE A 55 -1.87 1.62 18.87
N GLY A 56 -1.04 0.62 18.57
CA GLY A 56 0.06 0.78 17.61
C GLY A 56 -0.43 1.22 16.23
N LEU A 57 -1.54 0.62 15.75
CA LEU A 57 -2.12 0.97 14.45
C LEU A 57 -2.64 2.42 14.44
N THR A 58 -3.32 2.83 15.50
CA THR A 58 -3.77 4.21 15.70
C THR A 58 -2.59 5.17 15.68
N GLN A 59 -1.51 4.89 16.40
CA GLN A 59 -0.30 5.71 16.39
C GLN A 59 0.31 5.83 15.00
N ILE A 60 0.46 4.72 14.28
CA ILE A 60 1.00 4.69 12.91
C ILE A 60 0.15 5.53 11.94
N PHE A 61 -1.18 5.57 12.12
CA PHE A 61 -2.06 6.37 11.29
C PHE A 61 -2.16 7.84 11.72
N LEU A 62 -1.92 8.16 13.00
CA LEU A 62 -2.02 9.53 13.48
C LEU A 62 -0.77 10.36 13.22
N PHE A 63 0.40 9.73 13.14
CA PHE A 63 1.67 10.43 13.01
C PHE A 63 2.33 10.16 11.64
N PRO A 64 2.23 11.11 10.69
CA PRO A 64 2.94 11.03 9.42
C PRO A 64 4.46 10.92 9.61
N ILE A 65 5.12 10.25 8.67
CA ILE A 65 6.58 10.07 8.68
C ILE A 65 7.28 11.44 8.59
N HIS A 66 6.79 12.36 7.75
CA HIS A 66 7.38 13.70 7.66
C HIS A 66 7.28 14.47 8.98
N TRP A 67 6.20 14.31 9.74
CA TRP A 67 6.01 14.96 11.03
C TRP A 67 7.08 14.48 12.01
N VAL A 68 7.29 13.17 12.09
CA VAL A 68 8.34 12.58 12.95
C VAL A 68 9.72 13.13 12.58
N ILE A 69 10.04 13.19 11.28
CA ILE A 69 11.32 13.70 10.79
C ILE A 69 11.50 15.19 11.14
N PHE A 70 10.44 15.99 11.04
CA PHE A 70 10.52 17.44 11.27
C PHE A 70 10.61 17.78 12.76
N TYR A 71 9.82 17.11 13.60
CA TYR A 71 9.71 17.45 15.02
C TYR A 71 10.65 16.67 15.94
N ARG A 72 11.10 15.47 15.53
CA ARG A 72 11.98 14.59 16.32
C ARG A 72 13.08 13.95 15.45
N PRO A 73 13.88 14.73 14.70
CA PRO A 73 14.91 14.20 13.80
C PRO A 73 15.99 13.38 14.52
N GLU A 74 16.25 13.67 15.79
CA GLU A 74 17.23 12.97 16.62
C GLU A 74 16.78 11.57 17.10
N ASP A 75 15.47 11.30 17.08
CA ASP A 75 14.90 10.04 17.56
C ASP A 75 14.77 9.02 16.42
N VAL A 76 15.91 8.44 16.03
CA VAL A 76 15.98 7.41 14.99
C VAL A 76 15.12 6.19 15.36
N GLY A 77 15.00 5.89 16.65
CA GLY A 77 14.15 4.81 17.15
C GLY A 77 12.69 5.02 16.77
N LEU A 78 12.17 6.23 16.97
CA LEU A 78 10.81 6.61 16.60
C LEU A 78 10.58 6.54 15.08
N ILE A 79 11.53 7.03 14.28
CA ILE A 79 11.44 6.95 12.80
C ILE A 79 11.34 5.49 12.35
N ILE A 80 12.17 4.61 12.92
CA ILE A 80 12.11 3.17 12.64
C ILE A 80 10.79 2.57 13.13
N ALA A 81 10.32 2.95 14.32
CA ALA A 81 9.09 2.43 14.91
C ALA A 81 7.84 2.75 14.06
N VAL A 82 7.79 3.92 13.43
CA VAL A 82 6.69 4.31 12.53
C VAL A 82 6.83 3.67 11.15
N THR A 83 8.05 3.55 10.61
CA THR A 83 8.28 3.07 9.22
C THR A 83 8.32 1.55 9.09
N ALA A 84 8.89 0.83 10.07
CA ALA A 84 9.03 -0.62 10.06
C ALA A 84 7.71 -1.40 9.86
N PRO A 85 6.58 -1.06 10.52
CA PRO A 85 5.33 -1.77 10.31
C PRO A 85 4.86 -1.72 8.85
N TRP A 86 5.01 -0.57 8.19
CA TRP A 86 4.65 -0.41 6.78
C TRP A 86 5.53 -1.25 5.87
N ILE A 87 6.85 -1.22 6.10
CA ILE A 87 7.83 -2.00 5.34
C ILE A 87 7.51 -3.49 5.49
N LEU A 88 7.38 -4.00 6.72
CA LEU A 88 7.13 -5.41 6.98
C LEU A 88 5.79 -5.86 6.39
N CYS A 89 4.71 -5.08 6.59
CA CYS A 89 3.40 -5.39 6.01
C CYS A 89 3.47 -5.49 4.49
N CYS A 90 4.11 -4.54 3.82
CA CYS A 90 4.21 -4.51 2.36
C CYS A 90 5.14 -5.61 1.83
N VAL A 91 6.29 -5.85 2.47
CA VAL A 91 7.25 -6.90 2.10
C VAL A 91 6.62 -8.28 2.21
N ILE A 92 5.94 -8.59 3.33
CA ILE A 92 5.28 -9.89 3.52
C ILE A 92 4.16 -10.06 2.50
N THR A 93 3.30 -9.05 2.33
CA THR A 93 2.16 -9.14 1.40
C THR A 93 2.65 -9.29 -0.05
N CYS A 94 3.62 -8.50 -0.50
CA CYS A 94 4.23 -8.64 -1.82
C CYS A 94 4.99 -9.97 -1.96
N GLY A 95 5.64 -10.42 -0.89
CA GLY A 95 6.30 -11.70 -0.77
C GLY A 95 5.33 -12.89 -0.90
N ILE A 96 4.03 -12.69 -0.76
CA ILE A 96 3.02 -13.72 -1.03
C ILE A 96 2.44 -13.54 -2.44
N PHE A 97 2.03 -12.33 -2.81
CA PHE A 97 1.19 -12.11 -3.99
C PHE A 97 1.91 -11.59 -5.24
N ALA A 98 3.02 -10.86 -5.10
CA ALA A 98 3.70 -10.24 -6.24
C ALA A 98 4.57 -11.25 -6.99
N ARG A 99 4.45 -11.29 -8.33
CA ARG A 99 5.30 -12.06 -9.24
C ARG A 99 6.22 -11.18 -10.10
N SER A 100 6.05 -9.87 -10.02
CA SER A 100 6.81 -8.88 -10.78
C SER A 100 6.99 -7.59 -9.98
N PRO A 101 7.99 -6.75 -10.29
CA PRO A 101 8.20 -5.48 -9.59
C PRO A 101 7.00 -4.54 -9.70
N LYS A 102 6.36 -4.48 -10.88
CA LYS A 102 5.14 -3.67 -11.08
C LYS A 102 4.01 -4.13 -10.17
N GLN A 103 3.80 -5.45 -10.05
CA GLN A 103 2.79 -5.99 -9.12
C GLN A 103 3.13 -5.71 -7.67
N GLY A 104 4.42 -5.72 -7.30
CA GLY A 104 4.87 -5.34 -5.96
C GLY A 104 4.44 -3.92 -5.59
N VAL A 105 4.76 -2.95 -6.45
CA VAL A 105 4.35 -1.54 -6.28
C VAL A 105 2.83 -1.41 -6.18
N TYR A 106 2.07 -2.02 -7.09
CA TYR A 106 0.61 -1.95 -7.07
C TYR A 106 -0.01 -2.61 -5.85
N THR A 107 0.57 -3.70 -5.35
CA THR A 107 0.08 -4.39 -4.16
C THR A 107 0.25 -3.49 -2.93
N SER A 108 1.41 -2.85 -2.75
CA SER A 108 1.63 -1.91 -1.65
C SER A 108 0.70 -0.69 -1.73
N LEU A 109 0.53 -0.11 -2.93
CA LEU A 109 -0.38 1.02 -3.13
C LEU A 109 -1.84 0.62 -2.82
N ALA A 110 -2.27 -0.57 -3.25
CA ALA A 110 -3.61 -1.07 -2.98
C ALA A 110 -3.87 -1.25 -1.48
N ILE A 111 -2.87 -1.68 -0.70
CA ILE A 111 -2.96 -1.74 0.77
C ILE A 111 -3.20 -0.34 1.34
N GLY A 112 -2.40 0.65 0.92
CA GLY A 112 -2.55 2.04 1.36
C GLY A 112 -3.94 2.61 1.05
N ILE A 113 -4.39 2.47 -0.21
CA ILE A 113 -5.72 2.96 -0.64
C ILE A 113 -6.84 2.32 0.19
N GLY A 114 -6.76 1.02 0.49
CA GLY A 114 -7.78 0.37 1.32
C GLY A 114 -7.84 0.93 2.74
N TYR A 115 -6.69 1.17 3.37
CA TYR A 115 -6.66 1.80 4.68
C TYR A 115 -7.17 3.25 4.65
N ALA A 116 -6.81 4.02 3.62
CA ALA A 116 -7.32 5.37 3.44
C ALA A 116 -8.86 5.41 3.35
N ILE A 117 -9.47 4.48 2.59
CA ILE A 117 -10.93 4.37 2.48
C ILE A 117 -11.55 4.02 3.84
N ILE A 118 -11.05 2.97 4.50
CA ILE A 118 -11.59 2.51 5.79
C ILE A 118 -11.53 3.63 6.84
N LEU A 119 -10.39 4.32 6.95
CA LEU A 119 -10.20 5.38 7.94
C LEU A 119 -11.04 6.62 7.62
N THR A 120 -11.25 6.94 6.34
CA THR A 120 -12.17 8.01 5.93
C THR A 120 -13.60 7.67 6.32
N VAL A 121 -14.05 6.42 6.14
CA VAL A 121 -15.38 5.99 6.58
C VAL A 121 -15.51 6.07 8.10
N ILE A 122 -14.49 5.61 8.84
CA ILE A 122 -14.46 5.71 10.32
C ILE A 122 -14.57 7.18 10.75
N TYR A 123 -13.81 8.08 10.12
CA TYR A 123 -13.89 9.52 10.40
C TYR A 123 -15.30 10.07 10.21
N ILE A 124 -15.96 9.75 9.09
CA ILE A 124 -17.33 10.20 8.80
C ILE A 124 -18.29 9.67 9.86
N VAL A 125 -18.19 8.38 10.22
CA VAL A 125 -19.06 7.76 11.23
C VAL A 125 -18.87 8.40 12.60
N ILE A 126 -17.62 8.60 13.05
CA ILE A 126 -17.35 9.23 14.35
C ILE A 126 -17.82 10.68 14.34
N SER A 127 -17.59 11.42 13.25
CA SER A 127 -18.03 12.82 13.11
C SER A 127 -19.55 12.99 13.17
N LEU A 128 -20.31 11.94 12.85
CA LEU A 128 -21.77 11.93 12.89
C LEU A 128 -22.34 11.39 14.20
N THR A 129 -21.52 10.92 15.15
CA THR A 129 -21.99 10.31 16.40
C THR A 129 -21.83 11.24 17.60
N PRO A 130 -22.92 11.84 18.14
CA PRO A 130 -22.85 12.69 19.33
C PRO A 130 -22.31 11.92 20.55
N PRO A 131 -21.52 12.55 21.43
CA PRO A 131 -21.08 13.95 21.44
C PRO A 131 -19.83 14.22 20.57
N PHE A 132 -19.31 13.21 19.88
CA PHE A 132 -18.10 13.31 19.08
C PHE A 132 -18.41 14.04 17.77
N GLY A 133 -17.92 15.26 17.64
CA GLY A 133 -17.99 16.03 16.40
C GLY A 133 -16.63 16.04 15.69
N SER A 134 -16.63 16.32 14.39
CA SER A 134 -15.40 16.53 13.62
C SER A 134 -14.48 17.57 14.26
N ALA A 135 -15.03 18.62 14.87
CA ALA A 135 -14.27 19.66 15.57
C ALA A 135 -13.45 19.12 16.76
N ILE A 136 -13.94 18.10 17.48
CA ILE A 136 -13.20 17.50 18.60
C ILE A 136 -12.04 16.66 18.08
N LEU A 137 -12.30 15.85 17.06
CA LEU A 137 -11.27 15.04 16.40
C LEU A 137 -10.19 15.93 15.78
N ASP A 138 -10.60 16.90 14.97
CA ASP A 138 -9.68 17.82 14.32
C ASP A 138 -8.92 18.66 15.36
N GLY A 139 -9.58 19.14 16.41
CA GLY A 139 -8.90 19.87 17.49
C GLY A 139 -7.86 19.03 18.23
N LEU A 140 -8.17 17.75 18.50
CA LEU A 140 -7.23 16.83 19.14
C LEU A 140 -5.99 16.61 18.26
N LEU A 141 -6.17 16.34 16.97
CA LEU A 141 -5.04 16.04 16.08
C LEU A 141 -4.30 17.28 15.58
N LEU A 142 -4.96 18.44 15.51
CA LEU A 142 -4.27 19.70 15.31
C LEU A 142 -3.32 19.97 16.49
N GLY A 143 -3.69 19.61 17.72
CA GLY A 143 -2.80 19.72 18.88
C GLY A 143 -1.70 18.66 18.95
N LEU A 144 -1.92 17.47 18.36
CA LEU A 144 -0.99 16.34 18.45
C LEU A 144 0.00 16.27 17.28
N ALA A 145 -0.48 16.54 16.06
CA ALA A 145 0.22 16.34 14.82
C ALA A 145 0.24 17.60 13.93
N ASP A 146 -0.27 18.73 14.39
CA ASP A 146 -0.40 19.99 13.62
C ASP A 146 -1.20 19.88 12.31
N LEU A 147 -2.02 18.83 12.19
CA LEU A 147 -2.87 18.59 11.02
C LEU A 147 -4.28 18.16 11.46
N PRO A 148 -5.34 18.55 10.72
CA PRO A 148 -6.68 18.01 10.95
C PRO A 148 -6.68 16.49 10.72
N PHE A 149 -7.59 15.76 11.38
CA PHE A 149 -7.53 14.31 11.48
C PHE A 149 -7.42 13.63 10.12
N LEU A 150 -8.30 14.02 9.18
CA LEU A 150 -8.36 13.40 7.87
C LEU A 150 -7.03 13.59 7.12
N VAL A 151 -6.43 14.78 7.18
CA VAL A 151 -5.19 15.08 6.46
C VAL A 151 -4.02 14.37 7.12
N ALA A 152 -3.93 14.34 8.45
CA ALA A 152 -2.92 13.59 9.17
C ALA A 152 -2.95 12.10 8.76
N VAL A 153 -4.14 11.48 8.82
CA VAL A 153 -4.30 10.06 8.51
C VAL A 153 -4.01 9.74 7.05
N LEU A 154 -4.55 10.52 6.11
CA LEU A 154 -4.29 10.30 4.70
C LEU A 154 -2.80 10.48 4.38
N THR A 155 -2.13 11.46 4.99
CA THR A 155 -0.71 11.69 4.76
C THR A 155 0.14 10.56 5.33
N ALA A 156 -0.14 10.12 6.56
CA ALA A 156 0.53 8.97 7.17
C ALA A 156 0.39 7.69 6.35
N VAL A 157 -0.81 7.42 5.83
CA VAL A 157 -1.08 6.26 4.96
C VAL A 157 -0.34 6.39 3.62
N LEU A 158 -0.37 7.57 2.99
CA LEU A 158 0.30 7.80 1.70
C LEU A 158 1.82 7.67 1.84
N GLU A 159 2.42 8.26 2.87
CA GLU A 159 3.85 8.14 3.13
C GLU A 159 4.25 6.70 3.45
N GLY A 160 3.53 6.05 4.37
CA GLY A 160 3.78 4.66 4.72
C GLY A 160 3.67 3.71 3.53
N CYS A 161 2.64 3.88 2.69
CA CYS A 161 2.48 3.06 1.48
C CYS A 161 3.49 3.40 0.38
N SER A 162 3.98 4.64 0.31
CA SER A 162 5.05 5.01 -0.63
C SER A 162 6.36 4.32 -0.29
N VAL A 163 6.74 4.29 0.99
CA VAL A 163 7.89 3.52 1.49
C VAL A 163 7.65 2.03 1.23
N GLY A 164 6.46 1.54 1.55
CA GLY A 164 6.05 0.16 1.27
C GLY A 164 6.06 -0.22 -0.21
N ALA A 165 5.82 0.72 -1.12
CA ALA A 165 5.82 0.49 -2.57
C ALA A 165 7.25 0.30 -3.11
N VAL A 166 8.23 1.04 -2.58
CA VAL A 166 9.65 0.85 -2.92
C VAL A 166 10.10 -0.56 -2.54
N PHE A 167 9.85 -0.98 -1.29
CA PHE A 167 10.20 -2.33 -0.84
C PHE A 167 9.36 -3.43 -1.52
N GLY A 168 8.07 -3.17 -1.78
CA GLY A 168 7.22 -4.10 -2.53
C GLY A 168 7.72 -4.33 -3.95
N GLY A 169 8.14 -3.27 -4.64
CA GLY A 169 8.78 -3.34 -5.95
C GLY A 169 10.10 -4.14 -5.92
N PHE A 170 10.93 -3.91 -4.90
CA PHE A 170 12.15 -4.67 -4.67
C PHE A 170 11.89 -6.17 -4.52
N ILE A 171 10.96 -6.58 -3.65
CA ILE A 171 10.57 -8.00 -3.48
C ILE A 171 10.00 -8.58 -4.77
N GLY A 172 9.18 -7.81 -5.49
CA GLY A 172 8.66 -8.20 -6.79
C GLY A 172 9.75 -8.42 -7.84
N SER A 173 10.86 -7.69 -7.76
CA SER A 173 12.02 -7.86 -8.64
C SER A 173 12.81 -9.14 -8.33
N LEU A 174 12.96 -9.50 -7.05
CA LEU A 174 13.65 -10.74 -6.64
C LEU A 174 12.95 -12.00 -7.15
N LYS A 175 11.63 -11.94 -7.29
CA LYS A 175 10.81 -13.05 -7.81
C LYS A 175 10.70 -13.08 -9.33
N TYR A 176 11.15 -12.03 -10.01
CA TYR A 176 10.99 -11.91 -11.44
C TYR A 176 11.96 -12.85 -12.18
N LYS A 177 11.42 -13.72 -13.02
CA LYS A 177 12.21 -14.60 -13.90
C LYS A 177 12.23 -14.02 -15.33
N PRO A 178 13.33 -13.36 -15.76
CA PRO A 178 13.43 -12.88 -17.14
C PRO A 178 13.47 -14.09 -18.09
N GLY A 179 12.53 -14.14 -19.04
CA GLY A 179 12.47 -15.22 -20.04
C GLY A 179 11.46 -16.34 -19.76
N GLY A 180 10.72 -16.29 -18.64
CA GLY A 180 9.52 -17.11 -18.49
C GLY A 180 8.51 -16.72 -19.57
N LYS A 181 8.01 -17.69 -20.36
CA LYS A 181 6.90 -17.47 -21.32
C LYS A 181 5.86 -16.59 -20.62
N LYS A 182 5.48 -15.46 -21.23
CA LYS A 182 4.33 -14.68 -20.76
C LYS A 182 3.17 -15.68 -20.67
N GLU A 183 2.84 -16.13 -19.46
CA GLU A 183 1.52 -16.68 -19.23
C GLU A 183 0.60 -15.53 -19.58
N VAL A 184 -0.02 -15.64 -20.76
CA VAL A 184 -1.10 -14.76 -21.18
C VAL A 184 -2.17 -15.00 -20.13
N TYR A 185 -2.12 -14.20 -19.06
CA TYR A 185 -3.19 -14.13 -18.10
C TYR A 185 -4.38 -13.67 -18.91
N MET A 186 -5.26 -14.61 -19.27
CA MET A 186 -6.52 -14.31 -19.90
C MET A 186 -7.19 -13.29 -18.99
N LYS A 187 -7.17 -12.05 -19.47
CA LYS A 187 -7.89 -10.94 -18.89
C LYS A 187 -9.35 -11.35 -19.00
N LYS A 188 -9.93 -11.86 -17.91
CA LYS A 188 -11.37 -11.98 -17.78
C LYS A 188 -11.89 -10.55 -17.64
N SER A 189 -11.86 -9.79 -18.74
CA SER A 189 -12.53 -8.50 -18.81
C SER A 189 -14.02 -8.80 -18.87
N GLY A 190 -14.66 -8.77 -17.71
CA GLY A 190 -16.02 -8.28 -17.65
C GLY A 190 -15.98 -6.83 -18.11
N LYS A 191 -16.27 -6.61 -19.39
CA LYS A 191 -16.67 -5.33 -19.94
C LYS A 191 -17.64 -5.68 -21.07
N GLU A 192 -18.93 -5.53 -20.79
CA GLU A 192 -19.94 -5.33 -21.82
C GLU A 192 -19.48 -4.10 -22.62
N GLU A 193 -18.99 -4.33 -23.82
CA GLU A 193 -18.68 -3.29 -24.79
C GLU A 193 -19.31 -3.73 -26.12
N SER A 194 -20.18 -2.85 -26.60
CA SER A 194 -21.19 -3.01 -27.65
C SER A 194 -20.77 -3.86 -28.86
N SER A 195 -21.71 -4.70 -29.29
CA SER A 195 -21.67 -5.65 -30.42
C SER A 195 -21.42 -5.03 -31.81
N GLU A 196 -21.30 -3.71 -31.94
CA GLU A 196 -21.21 -3.04 -33.25
C GLU A 196 -19.78 -2.82 -33.78
N LEU A 197 -18.75 -2.86 -32.92
CA LEU A 197 -17.34 -2.62 -33.34
C LEU A 197 -16.62 -3.88 -33.86
N LEU A 198 -17.20 -5.07 -33.65
CA LEU A 198 -16.64 -6.34 -34.11
C LEU A 198 -16.86 -6.58 -35.61
N ASP A 199 -17.96 -6.10 -36.17
CA ASP A 199 -18.29 -6.29 -37.59
C ASP A 199 -17.37 -5.50 -38.53
N VAL A 200 -16.78 -4.38 -38.07
CA VAL A 200 -15.88 -3.57 -38.89
C VAL A 200 -14.51 -4.23 -39.04
N ASN A 201 -13.95 -4.79 -37.97
CA ASN A 201 -12.63 -5.43 -38.03
C ASN A 201 -12.66 -6.77 -38.79
N GLN A 202 -13.79 -7.50 -38.73
CA GLN A 202 -13.96 -8.74 -39.49
C GLN A 202 -14.19 -8.50 -40.99
N ALA A 203 -14.69 -7.32 -41.37
CA ALA A 203 -14.75 -6.89 -42.76
C ALA A 203 -13.35 -6.50 -43.30
N ILE A 204 -12.50 -5.87 -42.46
CA ILE A 204 -11.14 -5.45 -42.85
C ILE A 204 -10.20 -6.65 -43.06
N GLU A 205 -10.33 -7.73 -42.27
CA GLU A 205 -9.53 -8.95 -42.48
C GLU A 205 -9.91 -9.73 -43.76
N LYS A 206 -11.14 -9.56 -44.28
CA LYS A 206 -11.58 -10.19 -45.54
C LYS A 206 -11.16 -9.42 -46.79
N SER A 207 -10.81 -8.14 -46.69
CA SER A 207 -10.16 -7.39 -47.75
C SER A 207 -8.66 -7.64 -47.69
N GLY A 208 -8.18 -8.69 -48.37
CA GLY A 208 -6.79 -9.16 -48.38
C GLY A 208 -5.77 -8.12 -48.87
N ILE A 209 -5.46 -7.14 -48.04
CA ILE A 209 -4.39 -6.16 -48.21
C ILE A 209 -3.63 -6.07 -46.88
N ILE A 210 -2.95 -7.15 -46.50
CA ILE A 210 -1.92 -7.08 -45.45
C ILE A 210 -0.60 -7.48 -46.13
N GLU A 211 0.05 -6.49 -46.75
CA GLU A 211 1.43 -6.66 -47.21
C GLU A 211 2.34 -6.82 -46.00
N LYS A 212 2.74 -8.07 -45.75
CA LYS A 212 3.80 -8.42 -44.79
C LYS A 212 5.12 -7.91 -45.35
N THR A 213 5.57 -6.76 -44.86
CA THR A 213 6.88 -6.20 -45.22
C THR A 213 7.94 -6.74 -44.24
N SER A 214 9.06 -7.25 -44.78
CA SER A 214 10.21 -7.65 -43.97
C SER A 214 11.20 -6.49 -43.86
N CYS A 215 11.86 -6.38 -42.71
CA CYS A 215 12.91 -5.40 -42.48
C CYS A 215 14.07 -5.61 -43.47
N VAL A 216 14.45 -4.56 -44.19
CA VAL A 216 15.55 -4.62 -45.19
C VAL A 216 16.92 -4.85 -44.55
N ASN A 217 17.08 -4.47 -43.28
CA ASN A 217 18.36 -4.54 -42.58
C ASN A 217 18.62 -5.90 -41.91
N CYS A 218 17.58 -6.54 -41.34
CA CYS A 218 17.75 -7.79 -40.59
C CYS A 218 16.83 -8.95 -41.02
N GLY A 219 15.94 -8.72 -41.99
CA GLY A 219 15.00 -9.73 -42.48
C GLY A 219 13.87 -10.09 -41.51
N ALA A 220 13.77 -9.43 -40.35
CA ALA A 220 12.68 -9.66 -39.41
C ALA A 220 11.33 -9.28 -40.02
N LYS A 221 10.29 -10.09 -39.78
CA LYS A 221 8.91 -9.80 -40.21
C LYS A 221 8.36 -8.63 -39.39
N LEU A 222 7.91 -7.57 -40.05
CA LEU A 222 7.27 -6.42 -39.42
C LEU A 222 5.75 -6.55 -39.54
N THR A 223 5.03 -6.11 -38.51
CA THR A 223 3.59 -5.90 -38.63
C THR A 223 3.33 -4.50 -39.21
N THR A 224 2.17 -4.27 -39.82
CA THR A 224 1.88 -3.02 -40.54
C THR A 224 1.94 -1.77 -39.66
N ASP A 225 1.77 -1.93 -38.35
CA ASP A 225 1.75 -0.85 -37.36
C ASP A 225 3.12 -0.57 -36.72
N ASP A 226 4.15 -1.36 -37.03
CA ASP A 226 5.49 -1.16 -36.47
C ASP A 226 6.25 -0.06 -37.22
N LEU A 227 6.43 1.10 -36.58
CA LEU A 227 7.20 2.25 -37.09
C LEU A 227 8.72 1.97 -37.14
N PHE A 228 9.19 1.01 -36.35
CA PHE A 228 10.60 0.64 -36.21
C PHE A 228 10.74 -0.87 -36.01
N CYS A 229 11.84 -1.44 -36.50
CA CYS A 229 12.12 -2.85 -36.29
C CYS A 229 12.45 -3.13 -34.82
N THR A 230 11.68 -4.02 -34.18
CA THR A 230 11.91 -4.43 -32.79
C THR A 230 13.18 -5.27 -32.58
N ASN A 231 13.78 -5.77 -33.66
CA ASN A 231 15.00 -6.59 -33.59
C ASN A 231 16.29 -5.76 -33.77
N CYS A 232 16.33 -4.82 -34.72
CA CYS A 232 17.54 -4.06 -35.03
C CYS A 232 17.40 -2.53 -34.87
N GLY A 233 16.21 -2.03 -34.52
CA GLY A 233 15.96 -0.60 -34.29
C GLY A 233 15.95 0.26 -35.55
N SER A 234 16.10 -0.31 -36.75
CA SER A 234 16.04 0.47 -38.00
C SER A 234 14.61 0.95 -38.27
N THR A 235 14.49 2.20 -38.72
CA THR A 235 13.24 2.75 -39.24
C THR A 235 12.83 2.04 -40.52
N ARG A 236 11.52 1.94 -40.74
CA ARG A 236 10.98 1.40 -41.99
C ARG A 236 11.43 2.30 -43.17
N PRO A 237 11.86 1.73 -44.31
CA PRO A 237 12.13 2.51 -45.52
C PRO A 237 10.85 3.17 -46.07
#